data_AF-A0A5K1A159-F1
#
_entry.id   AF-A0A5K1A159-F1
#
_cell.length_a   1.000
_cell.length_b   1.000
_cell.length_c   1.000
_cell.angle_alpha   90.00
_cell.angle_beta   90.00
_cell.angle_gamma   90.00
#
_symmetry.space_group_name_H-M   'P 1'
#
loop_
_entity.id
_entity.type
_entity.pdbx_description
1 polymer ?
#
loop_
_entity_poly.entity_id
_entity_poly.type
_entity_poly.pdbx_seq_one_letter_code
_entity_poly.pdbx_strand_id
1 'polypeptide(L)'
;AYCLYRQNKLQEALDCLRLQEKNPSVLQLEAQIFYRLGKMDACTQSYDKLRKFKVDSSDVYVNIIAALIAAGRASEVQSMMDTLKVTANSRFEMAYNAACSMIEKKKYSDAEKLLLSAR
;
A
#
# COMPACT_ATOMS: atom_id res chain seq x y z
N ALA A 1 14.80 13.84 -4.52
CA ALA A 1 13.93 12.96 -3.71
C ALA A 1 14.17 11.47 -3.92
N TYR A 2 13.90 10.90 -5.11
CA TYR A 2 13.97 9.44 -5.31
C TYR A 2 15.35 8.81 -5.00
N CYS A 3 16.46 9.44 -5.40
CA CYS A 3 17.79 8.95 -5.05
C CYS A 3 18.04 8.88 -3.53
N LEU A 4 17.54 9.87 -2.77
CA LEU A 4 17.64 9.88 -1.31
C LEU A 4 16.81 8.75 -0.68
N TYR A 5 15.60 8.52 -1.20
CA TYR A 5 14.75 7.38 -0.81
C TYR A 5 15.48 6.03 -1.02
N ARG A 6 16.12 5.85 -2.17
CA ARG A 6 16.90 4.64 -2.49
C ARG A 6 18.13 4.46 -1.59
N GLN A 7 18.69 5.55 -1.08
CA GLN A 7 19.77 5.55 -0.09
C GLN A 7 19.27 5.44 1.37
N ASN A 8 17.98 5.18 1.59
CA ASN A 8 17.35 5.15 2.91
C ASN A 8 17.42 6.47 3.70
N LYS A 9 17.70 7.60 3.03
CA LYS A 9 17.65 8.95 3.61
C LYS A 9 16.22 9.48 3.56
N LEU A 10 15.34 8.83 4.31
CA LEU A 10 13.88 8.99 4.18
C LEU A 10 13.38 10.39 4.54
N GLN A 11 13.92 11.00 5.59
CA GLN A 11 13.51 12.36 5.99
C GLN A 11 13.97 13.41 4.96
N GLU A 12 15.22 13.34 4.50
CA GLU A 12 15.73 14.21 3.43
C GLU A 12 14.93 14.05 2.12
N ALA A 13 14.50 12.82 1.82
CA ALA A 13 13.63 12.57 0.68
C ALA A 13 12.27 13.26 0.82
N LEU A 14 11.65 13.24 2.00
CA LEU A 14 10.40 13.97 2.28
C LEU A 14 10.60 15.48 2.19
N ASP A 15 11.69 16.00 2.74
CA ASP A 15 11.98 17.44 2.70
C ASP A 15 12.11 17.93 1.26
N CYS A 16 12.75 17.14 0.39
CA CYS A 16 12.79 17.40 -1.05
C CYS A 16 11.41 17.42 -1.72
N LEU A 17 10.45 16.61 -1.26
CA LEU A 17 9.10 16.51 -1.82
C LEU A 17 8.13 17.56 -1.29
N ARG A 18 8.47 18.20 -0.15
CA ARG A 18 7.60 19.16 0.53
C ARG A 18 7.24 20.35 -0.35
N LEU A 19 8.19 20.84 -1.15
CA LEU A 19 8.01 22.00 -2.02
C LEU A 19 7.51 21.63 -3.43
N GLN A 20 7.34 20.34 -3.73
CA GLN A 20 6.88 19.90 -5.03
C GLN A 20 5.35 19.85 -5.11
N GLU A 21 4.83 20.14 -6.30
CA GLU A 21 3.42 19.95 -6.63
C GLU A 21 3.03 18.49 -6.40
N LYS A 22 1.85 18.29 -5.80
CA LYS A 22 1.32 16.96 -5.51
C LYS A 22 0.74 16.31 -6.76
N ASN A 23 1.62 15.78 -7.59
CA ASN A 23 1.28 14.92 -8.72
C ASN A 23 1.32 13.42 -8.30
N PRO A 24 0.88 12.49 -9.16
CA PRO A 24 0.84 11.07 -8.83
C PRO A 24 2.18 10.48 -8.36
N SER A 25 3.28 10.81 -9.03
CA SER A 25 4.61 10.27 -8.69
C SER A 25 5.11 10.78 -7.34
N VAL A 26 4.85 12.06 -7.02
CA VAL A 26 5.19 12.64 -5.72
C VAL A 26 4.39 11.97 -4.60
N LEU A 27 3.07 11.84 -4.77
CA LEU A 27 2.19 11.22 -3.77
C LEU A 27 2.52 9.74 -3.55
N GLN A 28 2.83 9.01 -4.62
CA GLN A 28 3.26 7.61 -4.52
C GLN A 28 4.57 7.48 -3.74
N LEU A 29 5.57 8.34 -4.02
CA LEU A 29 6.84 8.31 -3.32
C LEU A 29 6.69 8.73 -1.85
N GLU A 30 5.87 9.73 -1.55
CA GLU A 30 5.53 10.10 -0.17
C GLU A 30 4.91 8.93 0.60
N ALA A 31 3.94 8.24 -0.01
CA ALA A 31 3.31 7.08 0.61
C ALA A 31 4.33 5.97 0.91
N GLN A 32 5.21 5.67 -0.03
CA GLN A 32 6.28 4.68 0.16
C GLN A 32 7.28 5.09 1.25
N ILE A 33 7.63 6.37 1.35
CA ILE A 33 8.49 6.87 2.41
C ILE A 33 7.79 6.76 3.77
N PHE A 34 6.54 7.20 3.87
CA PHE A 34 5.77 7.10 5.11
C PHE A 34 5.58 5.66 5.58
N TYR A 35 5.35 4.73 4.64
CA TYR A 35 5.30 3.30 4.93
C TYR A 35 6.60 2.83 5.58
N ARG A 36 7.77 3.14 4.99
CA ARG A 36 9.08 2.77 5.54
C ARG A 36 9.41 3.44 6.88
N LEU A 37 8.82 4.60 7.16
CA LEU A 37 8.96 5.30 8.44
C LEU A 37 7.99 4.81 9.51
N GLY A 38 7.10 3.85 9.23
CA GLY A 38 6.08 3.42 10.18
C GLY A 38 4.90 4.40 10.33
N LYS A 39 4.84 5.47 9.53
CA LYS A 39 3.83 6.53 9.62
C LYS A 39 2.57 6.17 8.80
N MET A 40 1.83 5.17 9.27
CA MET A 40 0.75 4.54 8.50
C MET A 40 -0.43 5.47 8.19
N ASP A 41 -0.81 6.38 9.10
CA ASP A 41 -1.84 7.38 8.81
C ASP A 41 -1.44 8.31 7.66
N ALA A 42 -0.21 8.80 7.67
CA ALA A 42 0.31 9.64 6.58
C ALA A 42 0.44 8.86 5.26
N CYS A 43 0.83 7.58 5.34
CA CYS A 43 0.91 6.68 4.18
C CYS A 43 -0.46 6.51 3.50
N THR A 44 -1.48 6.13 4.28
CA THR A 44 -2.85 5.95 3.77
C THR A 44 -3.43 7.25 3.21
N GLN A 45 -3.21 8.38 3.87
CA GLN A 45 -3.62 9.70 3.34
C GLN A 45 -2.98 10.05 2.00
N SER A 46 -1.69 9.74 1.80
CA SER A 46 -1.02 9.96 0.50
C SER A 46 -1.61 9.08 -0.58
N TYR A 47 -1.94 7.82 -0.27
CA TYR A 47 -2.63 6.93 -1.21
C TYR A 47 -4.06 7.38 -1.53
N ASP A 48 -4.81 7.89 -0.56
CA ASP A 48 -6.14 8.44 -0.81
C ASP A 48 -6.12 9.68 -1.71
N LYS A 49 -5.10 10.54 -1.56
CA LYS A 49 -4.86 11.64 -2.49
C LYS A 49 -4.49 11.12 -3.89
N LEU A 50 -3.60 10.13 -3.97
CA LEU A 50 -3.17 9.52 -5.22
C LEU A 50 -4.34 8.91 -6.01
N ARG A 51 -5.27 8.24 -5.32
CA ARG A 51 -6.46 7.63 -5.93
C ARG A 51 -7.36 8.63 -6.66
N LYS A 52 -7.37 9.91 -6.27
CA LYS A 52 -8.13 10.96 -6.96
C LYS A 52 -7.64 11.21 -8.40
N PHE A 53 -6.40 10.84 -8.69
CA PHE A 53 -5.81 10.91 -10.03
C PHE A 53 -6.16 9.70 -10.91
N LYS A 54 -6.95 8.75 -10.41
CA LYS A 54 -7.38 7.53 -11.13
C LYS A 54 -6.19 6.76 -11.74
N VAL A 55 -5.09 6.66 -11.00
CA VAL A 55 -3.92 5.89 -11.42
C VAL A 55 -4.29 4.42 -11.50
N ASP A 56 -4.23 3.86 -12.70
CA ASP A 56 -4.47 2.44 -12.93
C ASP A 56 -3.16 1.67 -12.97
N SER A 57 -2.72 1.21 -11.79
CA SER A 57 -1.45 0.51 -11.64
C SER A 57 -1.57 -0.60 -10.60
N SER A 58 -1.35 -1.84 -11.03
CA SER A 58 -1.32 -3.02 -10.16
C SER A 58 -0.34 -2.86 -8.99
N ASP A 59 0.84 -2.29 -9.23
CA ASP A 59 1.83 -2.04 -8.18
C ASP A 59 1.35 -1.01 -7.15
N VAL A 60 0.62 0.01 -7.58
CA VAL A 60 0.01 0.98 -6.65
C VAL A 60 -1.08 0.29 -5.82
N TYR A 61 -1.92 -0.54 -6.43
CA TYR A 61 -2.99 -1.25 -5.73
C TYR A 61 -2.45 -2.21 -4.66
N VAL A 62 -1.42 -2.99 -4.98
CA VAL A 62 -0.73 -3.86 -3.99
C VAL A 62 -0.27 -3.04 -2.79
N ASN A 63 0.35 -1.89 -3.03
CA ASN A 63 0.88 -1.05 -1.95
C ASN A 63 -0.22 -0.36 -1.13
N ILE A 64 -1.35 0.00 -1.73
CA ILE A 64 -2.51 0.53 -1.00
C ILE A 64 -3.03 -0.52 0.00
N ILE A 65 -3.17 -1.76 -0.44
CA ILE A 65 -3.63 -2.86 0.43
C ILE A 65 -2.61 -3.13 1.54
N ALA A 66 -1.32 -3.16 1.22
CA ALA A 66 -0.26 -3.31 2.23
C ALA A 66 -0.31 -2.18 3.28
N ALA A 67 -0.53 -0.92 2.86
CA ALA A 67 -0.64 0.21 3.76
C ALA A 67 -1.84 0.12 4.71
N LEU A 68 -2.99 -0.37 4.23
CA LEU A 68 -4.17 -0.59 5.09
C LEU A 68 -3.91 -1.66 6.15
N ILE A 69 -3.29 -2.77 5.78
CA ILE A 69 -2.96 -3.85 6.71
C ILE A 69 -1.95 -3.35 7.74
N ALA A 70 -0.89 -2.67 7.30
CA ALA A 70 0.12 -2.11 8.21
C ALA A 70 -0.47 -1.05 9.16
N ALA A 71 -1.57 -0.39 8.77
CA ALA A 71 -2.32 0.52 9.62
C ALA A 71 -3.29 -0.18 10.62
N GLY A 72 -3.35 -1.51 10.65
CA GLY A 72 -4.31 -2.27 11.48
C GLY A 72 -5.75 -2.15 10.99
N ARG A 73 -5.94 -1.90 9.68
CA ARG A 73 -7.25 -1.69 9.05
C ARG A 73 -7.64 -2.89 8.18
N ALA A 74 -7.32 -4.12 8.60
CA ALA A 74 -7.64 -5.33 7.83
C ALA A 74 -9.14 -5.51 7.55
N SER A 75 -10.02 -4.92 8.35
CA SER A 75 -11.47 -4.91 8.09
C SER A 75 -11.86 -4.20 6.80
N GLU A 76 -11.06 -3.24 6.33
CA GLU A 76 -11.35 -2.41 5.15
C GLU A 76 -10.77 -2.98 3.85
N VAL A 77 -9.86 -3.96 3.95
CA VAL A 77 -9.13 -4.52 2.80
C VAL A 77 -10.07 -5.01 1.70
N GLN A 78 -11.12 -5.77 2.04
CA GLN A 78 -12.05 -6.30 1.03
C GLN A 78 -12.77 -5.18 0.27
N SER A 79 -13.30 -4.19 1.00
CA SER A 79 -14.00 -3.06 0.39
C SER A 79 -13.07 -2.23 -0.51
N MET A 80 -11.80 -2.08 -0.10
CA MET A 80 -10.80 -1.42 -0.93
C MET A 80 -10.49 -2.24 -2.19
N MET A 81 -10.31 -3.56 -2.08
CA MET A 81 -10.09 -4.42 -3.25
C MET A 81 -11.25 -4.34 -4.25
N ASP A 82 -12.50 -4.33 -3.77
CA ASP A 82 -13.70 -4.18 -4.60
C ASP A 82 -13.71 -2.82 -5.31
N THR A 83 -13.35 -1.74 -4.61
CA THR A 83 -13.26 -0.38 -5.16
C THR A 83 -12.18 -0.27 -6.24
N LEU A 84 -11.04 -0.93 -6.04
CA LEU A 84 -9.94 -0.99 -7.01
C LEU A 84 -10.19 -2.03 -8.11
N LYS A 85 -11.27 -2.82 -8.00
CA LYS A 85 -11.63 -3.91 -8.91
C LYS A 85 -10.51 -4.95 -9.06
N VAL A 86 -9.83 -5.26 -7.97
CA VAL A 86 -8.78 -6.28 -7.91
C VAL A 86 -9.20 -7.48 -7.07
N THR A 87 -8.68 -8.65 -7.38
CA THR A 87 -8.94 -9.89 -6.66
C THR A 87 -7.65 -10.44 -6.05
N ALA A 88 -7.77 -11.28 -5.02
CA ALA A 88 -6.59 -11.82 -4.32
C ALA A 88 -5.70 -12.67 -5.26
N ASN A 89 -6.31 -13.38 -6.20
CA ASN A 89 -5.66 -14.18 -7.23
C ASN A 89 -5.10 -13.38 -8.42
N SER A 90 -5.14 -12.04 -8.39
CA SER A 90 -4.59 -11.21 -9.47
C SER A 90 -3.07 -11.29 -9.60
N ARG A 91 -2.35 -11.51 -8.49
CA ARG A 91 -0.90 -11.73 -8.43
C ARG A 91 -0.47 -12.23 -7.06
N PHE A 92 0.74 -12.76 -7.00
CA PHE A 92 1.37 -13.27 -5.77
C PHE A 92 1.27 -12.28 -4.60
N GLU A 93 1.71 -11.03 -4.78
CA GLU A 93 1.77 -10.03 -3.71
C GLU A 93 0.38 -9.63 -3.20
N MET A 94 -0.63 -9.68 -4.07
CA MET A 94 -2.01 -9.39 -3.68
C MET A 94 -2.59 -10.52 -2.83
N ALA A 95 -2.34 -11.78 -3.22
CA ALA A 95 -2.72 -12.95 -2.43
C ALA A 95 -2.03 -12.96 -1.06
N TYR A 96 -0.73 -12.63 -1.03
CA TYR A 96 0.04 -12.47 0.20
C TYR A 96 -0.56 -11.39 1.12
N ASN A 97 -0.82 -10.19 0.60
CA ASN A 97 -1.43 -9.12 1.40
C ASN A 97 -2.83 -9.51 1.88
N ALA A 98 -3.66 -10.09 1.03
CA ALA A 98 -4.98 -10.59 1.43
C ALA A 98 -4.87 -11.62 2.57
N ALA A 99 -3.87 -12.52 2.51
CA ALA A 99 -3.60 -13.46 3.59
C ALA A 99 -3.19 -12.76 4.90
N CYS A 100 -2.33 -11.73 4.84
CA CYS A 100 -1.97 -10.92 6.01
C CYS A 100 -3.21 -10.28 6.66
N SER A 101 -4.17 -9.78 5.85
CA SER A 101 -5.43 -9.26 6.39
C SER A 101 -6.26 -10.34 7.12
N MET A 102 -6.21 -11.59 6.66
CA MET A 102 -6.88 -12.71 7.32
C MET A 102 -6.19 -13.10 8.63
N ILE A 103 -4.86 -13.04 8.68
CA ILE A 103 -4.07 -13.28 9.91
C ILE A 103 -4.41 -12.24 10.98
N GLU A 104 -4.45 -10.95 10.64
CA GLU A 104 -4.83 -9.88 11.58
C GLU A 104 -6.25 -10.10 12.13
N LYS A 105 -7.15 -10.63 11.30
CA LYS A 105 -8.52 -11.01 11.67
C LYS A 105 -8.63 -12.38 12.35
N LYS A 106 -7.50 -13.03 12.66
CA LYS A 106 -7.40 -14.38 13.27
C LYS A 106 -8.06 -15.50 12.46
N LYS A 107 -8.19 -15.32 11.14
CA LYS A 107 -8.76 -16.29 10.18
C LYS A 107 -7.66 -17.10 9.50
N TYR A 108 -6.94 -17.91 10.28
CA TYR A 108 -5.72 -18.56 9.81
C TYR A 108 -5.93 -19.55 8.66
N SER A 109 -7.03 -20.32 8.67
CA SER A 109 -7.35 -21.26 7.59
C SER A 109 -7.62 -20.57 6.25
N ASP A 110 -8.20 -19.36 6.27
CA ASP A 110 -8.42 -18.57 5.05
C ASP A 110 -7.10 -17.96 4.55
N ALA A 111 -6.23 -17.51 5.47
CA ALA A 111 -4.90 -17.04 5.14
C ALA A 111 -4.06 -18.13 4.46
N GLU A 112 -4.08 -19.35 5.00
CA GLU A 112 -3.36 -20.50 4.43
C GLU A 112 -3.80 -20.79 2.99
N LYS A 113 -5.11 -20.83 2.73
CA LYS A 113 -5.64 -21.04 1.37
C LYS A 113 -5.13 -19.97 0.39
N LEU A 114 -5.14 -18.71 0.80
CA LEU A 114 -4.64 -17.60 -0.02
C LEU A 114 -3.14 -17.74 -0.32
N LEU A 115 -2.33 -18.08 0.68
CA LEU A 115 -0.90 -18.31 0.50
C LEU A 115 -0.59 -19.52 -0.40
N LEU A 116 -1.38 -20.58 -0.31
CA LEU A 116 -1.24 -21.75 -1.19
C LEU A 116 -1.64 -21.43 -2.64
N SER A 117 -2.58 -20.50 -2.85
CA SER A 117 -2.95 -20.01 -4.18
C SER A 117 -1.94 -19.03 -4.78
N ALA A 118 -1.06 -18.46 -3.96
CA ALA A 118 0.00 -17.54 -4.35
C ALA A 118 1.25 -18.32 -4.85
N ARG A 119 1.08 -19.22 -5.83
CA ARG A 119 2.19 -20.00 -6.41
C ARG A 119 2.35 -19.71 -7.88
#